data_AF-A0A2B7ZWY2-F1
#
_entry.id   AF-A0A2B7ZWY2-F1
#
_cell.length_a   1.000
_cell.length_b   1.000
_cell.length_c   1.000
_cell.angle_alpha   90.00
_cell.angle_beta   90.00
_cell.angle_gamma   90.00
#
_symmetry.space_group_name_H-M   'P 1'
#
loop_
_entity.id
_entity.type
_entity.pdbx_description
1 polymer ?
#
loop_
_entity_poly.entity_id
_entity_poly.type
_entity_poly.pdbx_seq_one_letter_code
_entity_poly.pdbx_strand_id
1 'polypeptide(L)' 'MAEEKSIRLGAASLKLNVGHTTIVEFLTKKGLPIESNVNAKLTAEQFRLLSREYASSASEKVEASHLTIG' A
#
# COMPACT_ATOMS: atom_id res chain seq x y z
N MET A 1 -19.69 5.35 17.21
CA MET A 1 -18.32 5.68 16.77
C MET A 1 -17.62 4.39 16.43
N ALA A 2 -17.81 3.90 15.21
CA ALA A 2 -17.26 2.62 14.78
C ALA A 2 -16.23 2.92 13.70
N GLU A 3 -14.95 2.82 14.07
CA GLU A 3 -13.96 2.04 13.31
C GLU A 3 -12.55 2.35 13.80
N GLU A 4 -12.14 1.59 14.81
CA GLU A 4 -10.73 1.24 14.96
C GLU A 4 -10.37 0.20 13.87
N LYS A 5 -10.57 0.56 12.58
CA LYS A 5 -10.24 -0.29 11.43
C LYS A 5 -8.73 -0.26 11.22
N SER A 6 -8.00 -0.87 12.15
CA SER A 6 -6.63 -1.26 11.90
C SER A 6 -6.66 -2.58 11.12
N ILE A 7 -6.19 -2.54 9.87
CA ILE A 7 -5.99 -3.75 9.06
C ILE A 7 -4.60 -4.28 9.35
N ARG A 8 -4.43 -5.60 9.45
CA ARG A 8 -3.08 -6.18 9.57
C ARG A 8 -2.35 -6.08 8.24
N LEU A 9 -1.04 -5.84 8.27
CA LEU A 9 -0.19 -5.78 7.08
C LEU A 9 -0.37 -7.04 6.20
N GLY A 10 -0.48 -8.22 6.80
CA GLY A 10 -0.77 -9.46 6.05
C GLY A 10 -2.08 -9.42 5.27
N ALA A 11 -3.16 -8.90 5.88
CA ALA A 11 -4.45 -8.75 5.21
C ALA A 11 -4.41 -7.67 4.10
N ALA A 12 -3.67 -6.58 4.31
CA ALA A 12 -3.45 -5.57 3.28
C ALA A 12 -2.65 -6.11 2.09
N SER A 13 -1.58 -6.86 2.36
CA SER A 13 -0.74 -7.52 1.36
C SER A 13 -1.53 -8.47 0.46
N LEU A 14 -2.39 -9.30 1.05
CA LEU A 14 -3.32 -10.18 0.33
C LEU A 14 -4.33 -9.41 -0.51
N LYS A 15 -4.90 -8.32 0.04
CA LYS A 15 -5.96 -7.56 -0.62
C LYS A 15 -5.46 -6.70 -1.79
N LEU A 16 -4.24 -6.22 -1.70
CA LEU A 16 -3.61 -5.38 -2.71
C LEU A 16 -2.68 -6.17 -3.65
N ASN A 17 -2.44 -7.45 -3.35
CA ASN A 17 -1.50 -8.31 -4.08
C ASN A 17 -0.08 -7.72 -4.17
N VAL A 18 0.37 -7.11 -3.06
CA VAL A 18 1.67 -6.44 -2.93
C VAL A 18 2.43 -7.02 -1.75
N GLY A 19 3.75 -7.17 -1.88
CA GLY A 19 4.59 -7.67 -0.79
C GLY A 19 4.58 -6.76 0.44
N HIS A 20 4.68 -7.35 1.63
CA HIS A 20 4.80 -6.61 2.89
C HIS A 20 5.96 -5.61 2.88
N THR A 21 7.10 -5.97 2.30
CA THR A 21 8.26 -5.08 2.13
C THR A 21 7.91 -3.86 1.29
N THR A 22 7.24 -4.02 0.15
CA THR A 22 6.83 -2.92 -0.73
C THR A 22 5.87 -1.96 -0.02
N ILE A 23 4.94 -2.51 0.76
CA ILE A 23 4.01 -1.70 1.57
C ILE A 23 4.77 -0.89 2.63
N VAL A 24 5.70 -1.53 3.35
CA VAL A 24 6.52 -0.87 4.38
C VAL A 24 7.37 0.24 3.77
N GLU A 25 8.02 -0.04 2.64
CA GLU A 25 8.84 0.94 1.90
C GLU A 25 8.00 2.13 1.43
N PHE A 26 6.80 1.88 0.90
CA PHE A 26 5.90 2.94 0.44
C PHE A 26 5.44 3.86 1.57
N LEU A 27 5.02 3.28 2.70
CA LEU A 27 4.59 4.05 3.85
C LEU A 27 5.76 4.82 4.47
N THR A 28 6.92 4.18 4.57
CA THR A 28 8.16 4.83 5.05
C THR A 28 8.52 6.02 4.17
N LYS A 29 8.44 5.90 2.85
CA LYS A 29 8.62 7.02 1.90
C LYS A 29 7.62 8.15 2.06
N LYS A 30 6.39 7.85 2.49
CA LYS A 30 5.35 8.84 2.80
C LYS A 30 5.53 9.50 4.18
N GLY A 31 6.53 9.09 4.97
CA GLY A 31 6.75 9.57 6.34
C GLY A 31 5.93 8.82 7.39
N LEU A 32 5.42 7.63 7.06
CA LEU A 32 4.64 6.75 7.92
C LEU A 32 5.40 5.43 8.12
N PRO A 33 6.46 5.39 8.95
CA PRO A 33 7.20 4.15 9.18
C PRO A 33 6.30 3.11 9.86
N ILE A 34 6.28 1.88 9.33
CA ILE A 34 5.56 0.75 9.94
C ILE A 34 6.52 -0.42 10.14
N GLU A 35 6.19 -1.28 11.10
CA GLU A 35 6.87 -2.56 11.29
C GLU A 35 6.61 -3.51 10.12
N SER A 36 7.64 -4.22 9.64
CA SER A 36 7.54 -5.20 8.54
C SER A 36 7.00 -6.56 8.98
N ASN A 37 6.20 -6.58 10.05
CA ASN A 37 5.69 -7.82 10.64
C ASN A 37 4.29 -8.15 10.11
N VAL A 38 3.93 -9.44 9.98
CA VAL A 38 2.58 -9.87 9.55
C VAL A 38 1.48 -9.35 10.48
N ASN A 39 1.82 -9.11 11.75
CA ASN A 39 0.94 -8.54 12.76
C ASN A 39 0.99 -7.00 12.83
N ALA A 40 1.76 -6.34 11.97
CA ALA A 40 1.85 -4.89 11.96
C ALA A 40 0.46 -4.28 11.72
N LYS A 41 0.12 -3.30 12.56
CA LYS A 41 -1.15 -2.58 12.49
C LYS A 41 -1.04 -1.47 11.46
N LEU A 42 -1.80 -1.63 10.39
CA LEU A 42 -1.99 -0.63 9.37
C LEU A 42 -3.22 0.19 9.72
N THR A 43 -3.10 1.51 9.86
CA THR A 43 -4.28 2.35 10.06
C THR A 43 -5.13 2.39 8.80
N ALA A 44 -6.43 2.69 8.94
CA ALA A 44 -7.33 2.84 7.81
C ALA A 44 -6.81 3.85 6.78
N GLU A 45 -6.14 4.92 7.22
CA GLU A 45 -5.52 5.91 6.34
C GLU A 45 -4.38 5.33 5.51
N GLN A 46 -3.46 4.59 6.15
CA GLN A 46 -2.36 3.91 5.46
C GLN A 46 -2.88 2.90 4.45
N PHE A 47 -3.87 2.07 4.85
CA PHE A 47 -4.53 1.14 3.94
C PHE A 47 -5.22 1.83 2.78
N ARG A 48 -5.89 2.97 3.02
CA ARG A 48 -6.58 3.72 1.97
C ARG A 48 -5.59 4.37 1.00
N LEU A 49 -4.44 4.85 1.48
CA LEU A 49 -3.33 5.35 0.67
C LEU A 49 -2.77 4.25 -0.23
N LEU A 50 -2.46 3.09 0.34
CA LEU A 50 -1.97 1.93 -0.40
C LEU A 50 -3.01 1.41 -1.38
N SER A 51 -4.27 1.27 -0.95
CA SER A 51 -5.34 0.81 -1.81
C SER A 51 -5.62 1.79 -2.93
N ARG A 52 -5.48 3.10 -2.71
CA ARG A 52 -5.62 4.07 -3.78
C ARG A 52 -4.46 3.95 -4.76
N GLU A 53 -3.22 3.98 -4.31
CA GLU A 53 -2.07 3.92 -5.21
C GLU A 53 -1.91 2.56 -5.90
N TYR A 54 -1.95 1.46 -5.15
CA TYR A 54 -1.71 0.12 -5.69
C TYR A 54 -2.95 -0.47 -6.39
N ALA A 55 -4.18 -0.19 -5.93
CA ALA A 55 -5.36 -0.64 -6.68
C ALA A 55 -5.64 0.23 -7.91
N SER A 56 -5.29 1.53 -7.90
CA SER A 56 -5.33 2.37 -9.11
C SER A 56 -4.19 2.03 -10.07
N SER A 57 -2.97 1.76 -9.55
CA SER A 57 -1.83 1.28 -10.36
C SER A 57 -2.07 -0.07 -11.05
N ALA A 58 -2.94 -0.94 -10.49
CA ALA A 58 -3.34 -2.16 -11.18
C ALA A 58 -4.11 -1.86 -12.49
N SER A 59 -4.82 -0.72 -12.58
CA SER A 59 -5.41 -0.23 -13.83
C SER A 59 -4.46 0.64 -14.66
N GLU A 60 -3.53 1.35 -14.03
CA GLU A 60 -2.63 2.30 -14.70
C GLU A 60 -1.31 1.68 -15.22
N LYS A 61 -1.15 0.35 -15.14
CA LYS A 61 -0.06 -0.37 -15.83
C LYS A 61 -0.23 -0.42 -17.37
N VAL A 62 -1.24 0.23 -17.93
CA VAL A 62 -1.39 0.37 -19.38
C VAL A 62 -0.66 1.62 -19.92
N GLU A 63 -0.37 2.63 -19.11
CA GLU A 63 0.10 3.93 -19.65
C GLU A 63 1.52 4.36 -19.25
N ALA A 64 2.20 3.67 -18.33
CA ALA A 64 3.61 3.96 -18.01
C ALA A 64 4.62 3.37 -19.02
N SER A 65 4.21 3.19 -20.28
CA SER A 65 5.10 2.84 -21.39
C SER A 65 5.68 4.07 -22.09
N HIS A 66 5.32 5.29 -21.70
CA HIS A 66 5.89 6.51 -22.27
C HIS A 66 7.16 6.99 -21.55
N LEU A 67 8.06 6.06 -21.22
CA LEU A 67 9.49 6.37 -21.27
C LEU A 67 9.91 6.27 -22.74
N THR A 68 9.62 7.31 -23.53
CA THR A 68 10.42 7.60 -24.73
C THR A 68 11.11 8.92 -24.44
N ILE A 69 12.32 8.77 -23.90
CA ILE A 69 13.39 9.74 -24.01
C ILE A 69 13.50 10.12 -25.50
N GLY A 70 13.31 11.39 -25.81
CA GLY A 70 13.58 12.01 -27.10
C GLY A 70 14.25 13.35 -26.86
#